data_AF-A0A4R4LPW3-F1
#
_entry.id   AF-A0A4R4LPW3-F1
#
_cell.length_a   1.000
_cell.length_b   1.000
_cell.length_c   1.000
_cell.angle_alpha   90.00
_cell.angle_beta   90.00
_cell.angle_gamma   90.00
#
_symmetry.space_group_name_H-M   'P 1'
#
loop_
_entity.id
_entity.type
_entity.pdbx_description
1 polymer ?
#
loop_
_entity_poly.entity_id
_entity_poly.type
_entity_poly.pdbx_seq_one_letter_code
_entity_poly.pdbx_strand_id
1 'polypeptide(L)' 'MAIENLHASGMLDHEATCERELAIVRAQFNPASAGGWGIIFDRHAHRWTAVCGSRVIVHAGSAGELREKITSGRWDLAAG' A
#
# COMPACT_ATOMS: atom_id res chain seq x y z
N MET A 1 -26.74 22.21 13.44
CA MET A 1 -25.35 21.78 13.24
C MET A 1 -25.39 20.29 12.92
N ALA A 2 -25.32 19.91 11.64
CA ALA A 2 -25.53 18.53 11.19
C ALA A 2 -24.68 18.14 9.97
N ILE A 3 -23.57 18.85 9.73
CA ILE A 3 -22.72 18.65 8.54
C ILE A 3 -21.38 17.99 8.94
N GLU A 4 -21.04 17.95 10.23
CA GLU A 4 -19.74 17.43 10.69
C GLU A 4 -19.70 15.90 10.83
N ASN A 5 -20.85 15.22 10.97
CA ASN A 5 -20.88 13.76 11.18
C ASN A 5 -20.78 12.92 9.90
N LEU A 6 -21.15 13.44 8.73
CA LEU A 6 -21.07 12.69 7.46
C LEU A 6 -19.63 12.55 6.95
N HIS A 7 -18.78 13.54 7.24
CA HIS A 7 -17.39 13.53 6.78
C HIS A 7 -16.55 12.52 7.57
N ALA A 8 -16.81 12.39 8.87
CA ALA A 8 -16.15 11.41 9.73
C ALA A 8 -16.49 9.97 9.35
N SER A 9 -17.76 9.67 9.02
CA SER A 9 -18.17 8.33 8.60
C SER A 9 -17.51 7.92 7.27
N GLY A 10 -17.51 8.79 6.26
CA GLY A 10 -16.87 8.49 4.97
C GLY A 10 -15.35 8.30 5.06
N MET A 11 -14.67 8.99 5.97
CA MET A 11 -13.25 8.78 6.24
C MET A 11 -12.96 7.45 6.94
N LEU A 12 -13.81 7.04 7.89
CA LEU A 12 -13.66 5.76 8.61
C LEU A 12 -13.91 4.56 7.67
N ASP A 13 -14.88 4.66 6.77
CA ASP A 13 -15.14 3.64 5.76
C ASP A 13 -13.98 3.50 4.76
N HIS A 14 -13.37 4.63 4.40
CA HIS A 14 -12.19 4.65 3.53
C HIS A 14 -10.96 4.04 4.21
N GLU A 15 -10.72 4.37 5.48
CA GLU A 15 -9.59 3.83 6.25
C GLU A 15 -9.70 2.31 6.42
N ALA A 16 -10.88 1.81 6.83
CA ALA A 16 -11.13 0.38 6.94
C ALA A 16 -10.96 -0.36 5.61
N THR A 17 -11.32 0.29 4.49
CA THR A 17 -11.10 -0.24 3.15
C THR A 17 -9.61 -0.33 2.83
N CYS A 18 -8.83 0.73 3.09
CA CYS A 18 -7.39 0.72 2.86
C CYS A 18 -6.66 -0.30 3.74
N GLU A 19 -7.06 -0.47 5.00
CA GLU A 19 -6.51 -1.50 5.89
C GLU A 19 -6.80 -2.92 5.36
N ARG A 20 -8.02 -3.15 4.89
CA ARG A 20 -8.40 -4.43 4.28
C ARG A 20 -7.59 -4.72 3.03
N GLU A 21 -7.43 -3.73 2.15
CA GLU A 21 -6.59 -3.85 0.96
C GLU A 21 -5.13 -4.11 1.34
N LEU A 22 -4.61 -3.44 2.38
CA LEU A 22 -3.25 -3.64 2.86
C LEU A 22 -3.02 -5.09 3.33
N ALA A 23 -3.97 -5.66 4.08
CA ALA A 23 -3.91 -7.05 4.50
C ALA A 23 -3.89 -8.00 3.28
N ILE A 24 -4.71 -7.74 2.26
CA ILE A 24 -4.80 -8.54 1.03
C ILE A 24 -3.48 -8.48 0.24
N VAL A 25 -2.90 -7.29 0.05
CA VAL A 25 -1.64 -7.13 -0.70
C VAL A 25 -0.48 -7.76 0.09
N ARG A 26 -0.42 -7.61 1.41
CA ARG A 26 0.57 -8.28 2.25
C ARG A 26 0.46 -9.80 2.17
N ALA A 27 -0.74 -10.35 2.23
CA ALA A 27 -0.95 -11.80 2.09
C ALA A 27 -0.46 -12.33 0.73
N GLN A 28 -0.55 -11.53 -0.33
CA GLN A 28 -0.10 -11.91 -1.66
C GLN A 28 1.42 -11.80 -1.84
N PHE A 29 2.03 -10.72 -1.34
CA PHE A 29 3.40 -10.34 -1.72
C PHE A 29 4.40 -10.37 -0.57
N ASN A 30 3.97 -10.58 0.68
CA ASN A 30 4.85 -10.69 1.85
C ASN A 30 4.91 -12.12 2.42
N PRO A 31 5.38 -13.13 1.65
CA PRO A 31 5.63 -14.45 2.22
C PRO A 31 6.73 -14.35 3.30
N ALA A 32 6.57 -15.11 4.39
CA ALA A 32 7.53 -15.14 5.50
C ALA A 32 8.91 -15.73 5.11
N SER A 33 9.03 -16.34 3.93
CA SER A 33 10.30 -16.85 3.41
C SER A 33 11.10 -15.73 2.74
N ALA A 34 12.44 -15.78 2.86
CA ALA A 34 13.34 -14.72 2.40
C ALA A 34 13.07 -14.32 0.93
N GLY A 35 12.67 -13.04 0.73
CA GLY A 35 12.32 -12.49 -0.59
C GLY A 35 10.92 -11.85 -0.67
N GLY A 36 10.16 -11.83 0.42
CA GLY A 36 8.88 -11.13 0.48
C GLY A 36 8.97 -9.61 0.46
N TRP A 37 7.91 -8.97 -0.01
CA TRP A 37 7.73 -7.52 -0.05
C TRP A 37 7.23 -6.99 1.29
N GLY A 38 8.00 -6.09 1.91
CA GLY A 38 7.51 -5.23 2.98
C GLY A 38 6.58 -4.16 2.42
N ILE A 39 5.29 -4.24 2.72
CA ILE A 39 4.28 -3.31 2.20
C ILE A 39 3.76 -2.40 3.32
N ILE A 40 3.78 -1.11 3.07
CA ILE A 40 3.36 -0.04 3.98
C ILE A 40 2.38 0.88 3.23
N PHE A 41 1.33 1.32 3.91
CA PHE A 41 0.45 2.37 3.44
C PHE A 41 0.60 3.60 4.35
N ASP A 42 1.01 4.73 3.77
CA ASP A 42 1.02 6.02 4.44
C ASP A 42 -0.34 6.69 4.25
N ARG A 43 -1.11 6.73 5.33
CA ARG A 43 -2.44 7.36 5.38
C ARG A 43 -2.41 8.88 5.19
N HIS A 44 -1.34 9.54 5.61
CA HIS A 44 -1.24 11.01 5.52
C HIS A 44 -0.90 11.43 4.10
N ALA A 45 -0.03 10.67 3.43
CA ALA A 45 0.35 10.90 2.04
C ALA A 45 -0.57 10.17 1.04
N HIS A 46 -1.55 9.39 1.50
CA HIS A 46 -2.34 8.45 0.69
C HIS A 46 -1.48 7.65 -0.28
N ARG A 47 -0.34 7.13 0.22
CA ARG A 47 0.70 6.52 -0.61
C ARG A 47 1.00 5.09 -0.18
N TRP A 48 1.02 4.21 -1.16
CA TRP A 48 1.41 2.81 -1.01
C TRP A 48 2.89 2.66 -1.32
N THR A 49 3.61 1.96 -0.45
CA THR A 49 5.04 1.70 -0.59
C THR A 49 5.29 0.21 -0.42
N ALA A 50 5.97 -0.42 -1.39
CA ALA A 50 6.45 -1.78 -1.26
C ALA A 50 7.97 -1.81 -1.37
N VAL A 51 8.61 -2.57 -0.48
CA VAL A 51 10.07 -2.70 -0.40
C VAL A 51 10.43 -4.17 -0.52
N CYS A 52 11.36 -4.51 -1.40
CA CYS A 52 11.92 -5.86 -1.50
C CYS A 52 13.44 -5.80 -1.32
N GLY A 53 13.93 -6.48 -0.29
CA GLY A 53 15.33 -6.39 0.12
C GLY A 53 15.76 -4.96 0.46
N SER A 54 17.02 -4.62 0.21
CA SER A 54 17.60 -3.30 0.51
C SER A 54 17.66 -2.34 -0.68
N ARG A 55 17.17 -2.74 -1.86
CA ARG A 55 17.44 -2.02 -3.13
C ARG A 55 16.22 -1.73 -3.99
N VAL A 56 15.06 -2.32 -3.68
CA VAL A 56 13.86 -2.15 -4.50
C VAL A 56 12.79 -1.46 -3.68
N ILE A 57 12.37 -0.28 -4.14
CA ILE A 57 11.30 0.51 -3.52
C ILE A 57 10.29 0.87 -4.61
N VAL A 58 9.02 0.59 -4.35
CA VAL A 58 7.91 0.85 -5.27
C VAL A 58 6.92 1.75 -4.60
N HIS A 59 6.61 2.88 -5.24
CA HIS A 59 5.55 3.78 -4.80
C HIS A 59 4.33 3.66 -5.71
N ALA A 60 3.14 3.73 -5.12
CA ALA A 60 1.88 3.76 -5.84
C ALA A 60 0.83 4.62 -5.12
N GLY A 61 -0.15 5.14 -5.85
CA GLY A 61 -1.29 5.89 -5.30
C GLY A 61 -2.45 4.99 -4.86
N SER A 62 -2.45 3.71 -5.23
CA SER A 62 -3.49 2.75 -4.84
C SER A 62 -2.93 1.34 -4.64
N ALA A 63 -3.70 0.49 -3.95
CA ALA A 63 -3.38 -0.92 -3.81
C ALA A 63 -3.30 -1.62 -5.18
N GLY A 64 -4.24 -1.33 -6.09
CA GLY A 64 -4.26 -1.90 -7.45
C GLY A 64 -3.01 -1.55 -8.24
N GLU A 65 -2.64 -0.27 -8.28
CA GLU A 65 -1.43 0.19 -8.95
C GLU A 65 -0.16 -0.43 -8.32
N LEU A 66 -0.12 -0.58 -6.99
CA LEU A 66 0.99 -1.25 -6.32
C LEU A 66 1.13 -2.71 -6.79
N ARG A 67 0.00 -3.44 -6.85
CA ARG A 67 -0.03 -4.83 -7.32
C ARG A 67 0.44 -4.95 -8.77
N GLU A 68 0.00 -4.05 -9.63
CA GLU A 68 0.42 -4.01 -11.04
C GLU A 68 1.92 -3.74 -11.16
N LYS A 69 2.46 -2.76 -10.41
CA LYS A 69 3.90 -2.45 -10.42
C LYS A 69 4.75 -3.62 -9.92
N ILE A 70 4.31 -4.28 -8.85
CA ILE A 70 5.00 -5.48 -8.32
C ILE A 70 4.91 -6.64 -9.33
N THR A 71 3.75 -6.88 -9.93
CA THR A 71 3.57 -8.02 -10.85
C THR A 71 4.28 -7.80 -12.19
N SER A 72 4.31 -6.56 -12.68
CA SER A 72 4.93 -6.20 -13.96
C SER A 72 6.45 -6.03 -13.87
N GLY A 73 7.04 -6.03 -12.67
CA GLY A 73 8.46 -5.78 -12.48
C GLY A 73 8.90 -4.35 -12.84
N ARG A 74 7.94 -3.41 -12.95
CA ARG A 74 8.21 -2.00 -13.25
C ARG A 74 8.48 -1.24 -11.96
N TRP A 75 9.68 -1.43 -11.43
CA TRP A 75 10.15 -0.71 -10.25
C TRP A 75 11.50 -0.05 -10.51
N ASP A 76 11.68 1.13 -9.94
CA ASP A 76 12.98 1.79 -9.93
C ASP A 76 13.89 1.06 -8.95
N LEU A 77 15.07 0.69 -9.41
CA LEU A 77 16.15 0.26 -8.52
C LEU A 77 16.62 1.52 -7.80
N ALA A 78 16.51 1.54 -6.47
CA ALA A 78 17.14 2.61 -5.69
C ALA A 78 18.65 2.51 -5.95
N ALA A 79 19.19 3.48 -6.69
CA ALA A 79 20.62 3.56 -6.93
C ALA A 79 21.31 3.69 -5.58
N GLY A 80 22.02 2.63 -5.18
CA GLY A 80 22.87 2.60 -3.99
C GLY A 80 24.20 3.27 -4.23
#